data_AF-A0A355XSX7-F1
#
_entry.id   AF-A0A355XSX7-F1
#
_cell.length_a   1.000
_cell.length_b   1.000
_cell.length_c   1.000
_cell.angle_alpha   90.00
_cell.angle_beta   90.00
_cell.angle_gamma   90.00
#
_symmetry.space_group_name_H-M   'P 1'
#
loop_
_entity.id
_entity.type
_entity.pdbx_description
1 polymer ?
#
loop_
_entity_poly.entity_id
_entity_poly.type
_entity_poly.pdbx_seq_one_letter_code
_entity_poly.pdbx_strand_id
1 'polypeptide(L)'
;MVSRAARNGLWGHARDSFTKAVVHSVKITLMTRDSTLIDSCTAQTHEGMGRVGGDAWYHFVLPAVPQHLIIRASHPDYEEVTVTVRLP
;
A
#
# COMPACT_ATOMS: atom_id res chain seq x y z
N MET A 1 -29.86 15.74 7.33
CA MET A 1 -29.28 14.48 7.83
C MET A 1 -28.09 14.16 6.94
N VAL A 2 -26.85 14.29 7.44
CA VAL A 2 -25.64 14.00 6.64
C VAL A 2 -25.26 12.55 6.91
N SER A 3 -25.50 11.66 5.97
CA SER A 3 -25.03 10.28 6.09
C SER A 3 -23.50 10.29 5.98
N ARG A 4 -22.82 9.69 6.97
CA ARG A 4 -21.38 9.52 6.93
C ARG A 4 -21.09 8.47 5.85
N ALA A 5 -20.42 8.87 4.77
CA ALA A 5 -20.03 7.94 3.72
C ALA A 5 -19.24 6.77 4.34
N ALA A 6 -19.61 5.53 3.98
CA ALA A 6 -18.87 4.35 4.39
C ALA A 6 -17.43 4.45 3.87
N ARG A 7 -16.46 3.92 4.64
CA ARG A 7 -15.03 3.98 4.31
C ARG A 7 -14.43 2.59 4.35
N ASN A 8 -13.66 2.25 3.33
CA ASN A 8 -12.92 1.00 3.23
C ASN A 8 -11.45 1.24 3.57
N GLY A 9 -10.87 0.32 4.32
CA GLY A 9 -9.43 0.25 4.53
C GLY A 9 -8.78 -0.60 3.44
N LEU A 10 -7.86 -0.04 2.67
CA LEU A 10 -7.02 -0.75 1.72
C LEU A 10 -5.66 -1.00 2.36
N TRP A 11 -5.36 -2.26 2.64
CA TRP A 11 -4.16 -2.70 3.31
C TRP A 11 -3.27 -3.54 2.39
N GLY A 12 -1.97 -3.51 2.64
CA GLY A 12 -1.04 -4.43 1.99
C GLY A 12 0.33 -4.42 2.64
N HIS A 13 1.17 -5.34 2.19
CA HIS A 13 2.54 -5.52 2.67
C HIS A 13 3.53 -5.33 1.52
N ALA A 14 4.64 -4.66 1.79
CA ALA A 14 5.77 -4.55 0.88
C ALA A 14 6.87 -5.51 1.34
N ARG A 15 7.23 -6.48 0.51
CA ARG A 15 8.25 -7.48 0.84
C ARG A 15 9.11 -7.77 -0.36
N ASP A 16 10.34 -8.19 -0.10
CA ASP A 16 11.25 -8.66 -1.10
C ASP A 16 10.64 -9.88 -1.81
N SER A 17 10.63 -9.87 -3.14
CA SER A 17 9.93 -10.90 -3.92
C SER A 17 10.61 -12.26 -3.85
N PHE A 18 11.91 -12.31 -3.56
CA PHE A 18 12.69 -13.55 -3.49
C PHE A 18 12.79 -14.06 -2.04
N THR A 19 13.40 -13.28 -1.16
CA THR A 19 13.69 -13.62 0.24
C THR A 19 12.48 -13.49 1.16
N LYS A 20 11.43 -12.78 0.73
CA LYS A 20 10.26 -12.41 1.55
C LYS A 20 10.60 -11.56 2.78
N ALA A 21 11.83 -11.03 2.84
CA ALA A 21 12.27 -10.15 3.89
C ALA A 21 11.50 -8.83 3.86
N VAL A 22 11.52 -8.14 5.00
CA VAL A 22 11.02 -6.77 5.12
C VAL A 22 11.87 -5.87 4.25
N VAL A 23 11.22 -5.03 3.45
CA VAL A 23 11.89 -3.93 2.76
C VAL A 23 11.54 -2.66 3.50
N HIS A 24 12.57 -2.00 4.04
CA HIS A 24 12.39 -0.76 4.78
C HIS A 24 12.16 0.40 3.83
N SER A 25 11.50 1.46 4.32
CA SER A 25 11.39 2.73 3.59
C SER A 25 10.77 2.65 2.19
N VAL A 26 9.98 1.61 1.89
CA VAL A 26 9.26 1.51 0.61
C VAL A 26 8.20 2.61 0.53
N LYS A 27 8.25 3.43 -0.51
CA LYS A 27 7.21 4.42 -0.78
C LYS A 27 6.08 3.77 -1.55
N ILE A 28 4.88 3.83 -1.00
CA ILE A 28 3.64 3.35 -1.58
C ILE A 28 2.83 4.55 -2.07
N THR A 29 2.49 4.54 -3.35
CA THR A 29 1.70 5.57 -4.00
C THR A 29 0.37 4.96 -4.43
N LEU A 30 -0.74 5.59 -4.03
CA LEU A 30 -2.07 5.22 -4.47
C LEU A 30 -2.52 6.20 -5.56
N MET A 31 -3.04 5.66 -6.65
CA MET A 31 -3.45 6.42 -7.82
C MET A 31 -4.79 5.92 -8.35
N THR A 32 -5.46 6.77 -9.12
CA THR A 32 -6.57 6.40 -10.00
C THR A 32 -6.06 5.54 -11.17
N ARG A 33 -6.98 4.95 -11.93
CA ARG A 33 -6.67 4.16 -13.14
C ARG A 33 -5.89 4.93 -14.22
N ASP A 34 -6.09 6.24 -14.31
CA ASP A 34 -5.34 7.11 -15.23
C ASP A 34 -4.01 7.61 -14.63
N SER A 35 -3.55 7.01 -13.53
CA SER A 35 -2.30 7.34 -12.83
C SER A 35 -2.30 8.71 -12.15
N THR A 36 -3.46 9.32 -11.91
CA THR A 36 -3.56 10.52 -11.07
C THR A 36 -3.31 10.16 -9.62
N LEU A 37 -2.41 10.91 -8.96
CA LEU A 37 -2.09 10.72 -7.55
C LEU A 37 -3.33 10.95 -6.66
N ILE A 38 -3.63 9.98 -5.80
CA ILE A 38 -4.62 10.11 -4.72
C ILE A 38 -3.92 10.39 -3.40
N ASP A 39 -2.97 9.53 -3.03
CA ASP A 39 -2.25 9.61 -1.75
C ASP A 39 -0.91 8.87 -1.85
N SER A 40 -0.01 9.09 -0.89
CA SER A 40 1.21 8.30 -0.75
C SER A 40 1.67 8.23 0.69
N CYS A 41 2.29 7.11 1.06
CA CYS A 41 2.91 6.93 2.35
C CYS A 41 4.21 6.13 2.23
N THR A 42 5.03 6.18 3.27
CA THR A 42 6.11 5.20 3.44
C THR A 42 5.55 4.03 4.24
N ALA A 43 5.82 2.80 3.80
CA ALA A 43 5.41 1.60 4.50
C ALA A 43 5.94 1.62 5.94
N GLN A 44 5.06 1.37 6.91
CA GLN A 44 5.43 1.31 8.30
C GLN A 44 6.13 -0.01 8.58
N THR A 45 7.31 0.08 9.17
CA THR A 45 8.13 -1.09 9.48
C THR A 45 8.10 -1.41 10.96
N HIS A 46 7.93 -2.69 11.30
CA HIS A 46 8.17 -3.21 12.63
C HIS A 46 9.23 -4.31 12.55
N GLU A 47 10.35 -4.12 13.24
CA GLU A 47 11.35 -5.16 13.44
C GLU A 47 10.91 -6.03 14.62
N GLY A 48 10.62 -7.30 14.35
CA GLY A 48 10.43 -8.26 15.43
C GLY A 48 11.75 -8.44 16.17
N MET A 49 11.87 -7.94 17.41
CA MET A 49 13.04 -8.18 18.26
C MET A 49 13.37 -9.69 18.28
N GLY A 50 14.42 -10.08 17.54
CA GLY A 50 14.94 -11.45 17.54
C GLY A 50 14.07 -12.54 16.90
N ARG A 51 13.06 -12.21 16.07
CA ARG A 51 12.31 -13.23 15.31
C ARG A 51 12.31 -12.95 13.81
N VAL A 52 12.49 -14.01 13.02
CA VAL A 52 12.14 -14.06 11.59
C VAL A 52 10.67 -13.65 11.48
N GLY A 53 10.38 -12.43 11.03
CA GLY A 53 9.00 -11.92 10.97
C GLY A 53 8.80 -10.43 11.19
N GLY A 54 9.74 -9.58 10.76
CA GLY A 54 9.40 -8.17 10.63
C GLY A 54 8.29 -7.96 9.59
N ASP A 55 7.67 -6.79 9.59
CA ASP A 55 6.64 -6.43 8.62
C ASP A 55 6.85 -5.02 8.09
N ALA A 56 6.50 -4.81 6.81
CA ALA A 56 6.39 -3.50 6.18
C ALA A 56 5.00 -3.40 5.56
N TRP A 57 4.12 -2.61 6.16
CA TRP A 57 2.72 -2.52 5.77
C TRP A 57 2.29 -1.09 5.48
N TYR A 58 1.22 -0.96 4.70
CA TYR A 58 0.58 0.32 4.40
C TYR A 58 -0.94 0.21 4.53
N HIS A 59 -1.58 1.35 4.77
CA HIS A 59 -3.02 1.47 4.88
C HIS A 59 -3.49 2.78 4.28
N PHE A 60 -4.48 2.71 3.39
CA PHE A 60 -5.22 3.86 2.90
C PHE A 60 -6.69 3.76 3.31
N VAL A 61 -7.28 4.89 3.71
CA VAL A 61 -8.71 4.98 4.00
C VAL A 61 -9.39 5.67 2.84
N LEU A 62 -10.31 4.97 2.19
CA LEU A 62 -10.96 5.44 0.96
C LEU A 62 -12.49 5.42 1.11
N PRO A 63 -13.22 6.21 0.32
CA PRO A 63 -14.66 6.06 0.20
C PRO A 63 -15.01 4.63 -0.24
N ALA A 64 -16.03 4.04 0.39
CA ALA A 64 -16.56 2.72 0.02
C ALA A 64 -17.48 2.84 -1.21
N VAL A 65 -16.87 3.20 -2.34
CA VAL A 65 -17.52 3.28 -3.64
C VAL A 65 -16.73 2.40 -4.63
N PRO A 66 -17.39 1.84 -5.66
CA PRO A 66 -16.70 1.09 -6.70
C PRO A 66 -15.64 1.97 -7.37
N GLN A 67 -14.39 1.51 -7.37
CA GLN A 67 -13.29 2.27 -7.95
C GLN A 67 -12.16 1.35 -8.44
N HIS A 68 -11.50 1.79 -9.50
CA HIS A 68 -10.32 1.14 -10.06
C HIS A 68 -9.09 1.96 -9.72
N LEU A 69 -8.21 1.36 -8.95
CA LEU A 69 -7.05 2.00 -8.35
C LEU A 69 -5.77 1.32 -8.81
N ILE A 70 -4.69 2.08 -8.74
CA ILE A 70 -3.34 1.61 -8.97
C ILE A 70 -2.55 1.84 -7.69
N ILE A 71 -1.86 0.81 -7.21
CA ILE A 71 -0.90 0.90 -6.12
C ILE A 71 0.48 0.73 -6.74
N ARG A 72 1.38 1.67 -6.47
CA ARG A 72 2.76 1.63 -6.93
C ARG A 72 3.71 1.62 -5.73
N ALA A 73 4.59 0.63 -5.68
CA ALA A 73 5.64 0.52 -4.69
C ALA A 73 6.98 0.89 -5.33
N SER A 74 7.72 1.78 -4.67
CA SER A 74 9.02 2.29 -5.14
C SER A 74 10.04 2.28 -4.00
N HIS A 75 11.26 1.86 -4.30
CA HIS A 75 12.41 1.89 -3.40
C HIS A 75 13.69 2.04 -4.25
N PRO A 76 14.72 2.80 -3.82
CA PRO A 76 15.92 3.04 -4.63
C PRO A 76 16.64 1.76 -5.09
N ASP A 77 16.61 0.73 -4.25
CA ASP A 77 17.32 -0.54 -4.50
C ASP A 77 16.46 -1.64 -5.15
N TYR A 78 15.20 -1.35 -5.48
CA TYR A 78 14.27 -2.32 -6.06
C TYR A 78 13.65 -1.79 -7.35
N GLU A 79 13.31 -2.70 -8.26
CA GLU A 79 12.45 -2.36 -9.39
C GLU A 79 11.10 -1.84 -8.90
N GLU A 80 10.59 -0.80 -9.56
CA GLU A 80 9.27 -0.26 -9.27
C GLU A 80 8.19 -1.27 -9.70
N VAL A 81 7.23 -1.53 -8.79
CA VAL A 81 6.15 -2.48 -9.04
C VAL A 81 4.80 -1.79 -8.93
N THR A 82 3.89 -2.12 -9.84
CA THR A 82 2.55 -1.58 -9.91
C THR A 82 1.49 -2.69 -9.89
N VAL A 83 0.45 -2.52 -9.07
CA VAL A 83 -0.69 -3.45 -8.95
C VAL A 83 -2.00 -2.70 -9.16
N THR A 84 -2.91 -3.29 -9.94
CA THR A 84 -4.27 -2.75 -10.11
C THR A 84 -5.22 -3.40 -9.11
N VAL A 85 -5.99 -2.58 -8.41
CA VAL A 85 -7.00 -3.02 -7.42
C VAL A 85 -8.38 -2.53 -7.84
N ARG A 86 -9.38 -3.41 -7.73
CA ARG A 86 -10.79 -3.06 -7.95
C ARG A 86 -11.52 -3.20 -6.63
N LEU A 87 -12.06 -2.10 -6.13
CA LEU A 87 -12.93 -2.11 -4.97
C LEU A 87 -14.38 -2.32 -5.44
N PRO A 88 -15.14 -3.21 -4.79
CA PRO A 88 -16.53 -3.50 -5.13
C PRO A 88 -17.48 -2.36 -4.77
#